data_AF-A0A353QFU3-F1
#
_entry.id   AF-A0A353QFU3-F1
#
_cell.length_a   1.000
_cell.length_b   1.000
_cell.length_c   1.000
_cell.angle_alpha   90.00
_cell.angle_beta   90.00
_cell.angle_gamma   90.00
#
_symmetry.space_group_name_H-M   'P 1'
#
loop_
_entity.id
_entity.type
_entity.pdbx_description
1 polymer ?
#
loop_
_entity_poly.entity_id
_entity_poly.type
_entity_poly.pdbx_seq_one_letter_code
_entity_poly.pdbx_strand_id
1 'polypeptide(L)'
;DQNSNRIIVQLPGINNAAEATEDLVRVARLTFRIDGNVVLDGSDLVRAEATYGGTYNAPILQLNLTNEGGKRFETITGQNVNKSMGIYLDEESLMEAVIREKIGGGKPIIDFNGSRPIDELKVYAIQMNSGALPVPLRVIASSTVGPTLGKEAINSSIMAGIIGLLLVFAFMIFFYKVPGALASA
;
A
#
# COMPACT_ATOMS: atom_id res chain seq x y z
N ASP A 1 6.76 -14.73 20.11
CA ASP A 1 6.91 -15.34 18.78
C ASP A 1 7.96 -14.55 18.01
N GLN A 2 9.10 -15.15 17.63
CA GLN A 2 10.32 -14.44 17.21
C GLN A 2 10.25 -13.79 15.80
N ASN A 3 9.06 -13.69 15.22
CA ASN A 3 8.84 -13.28 13.83
C ASN A 3 8.20 -11.89 13.67
N SER A 4 7.97 -11.14 14.76
CA SER A 4 7.08 -9.97 14.79
C SER A 4 7.62 -8.68 14.15
N ASN A 5 8.88 -8.64 13.68
CA ASN A 5 9.56 -7.39 13.25
C ASN A 5 9.99 -7.39 11.77
N ARG A 6 9.48 -8.30 10.93
CA ARG A 6 9.78 -8.34 9.49
C ARG A 6 8.52 -8.55 8.67
N ILE A 7 8.39 -7.76 7.60
CA ILE A 7 7.29 -7.85 6.65
C ILE A 7 7.85 -8.46 5.36
N ILE A 8 7.23 -9.53 4.87
CA ILE A 8 7.59 -10.17 3.61
C ILE A 8 6.60 -9.68 2.55
N VAL A 9 7.11 -8.99 1.53
CA VAL A 9 6.30 -8.47 0.41
C VAL A 9 6.74 -9.17 -0.88
N GLN A 10 5.78 -9.70 -1.64
CA GLN A 10 6.02 -10.37 -2.92
C GLN A 10 5.33 -9.57 -4.02
N LEU A 11 6.10 -9.10 -4.99
CA LEU A 11 5.60 -8.32 -6.13
C LEU A 11 5.74 -9.17 -7.41
N PRO A 12 4.63 -9.67 -8.00
CA PRO A 12 4.68 -10.37 -9.26
C PRO A 12 4.93 -9.39 -10.42
N GLY A 13 5.79 -9.75 -11.37
CA GLY A 13 5.94 -9.03 -12.64
C GLY A 13 6.82 -7.78 -12.62
N ILE A 14 7.55 -7.50 -11.53
CA ILE A 14 8.54 -6.43 -11.50
C ILE A 14 9.87 -6.87 -12.15
N ASN A 15 10.30 -6.14 -13.18
CA ASN A 15 11.55 -6.44 -13.89
C ASN A 15 12.80 -5.96 -13.14
N ASN A 16 12.63 -5.02 -12.20
CA ASN A 16 13.70 -4.40 -11.44
C ASN A 16 13.33 -4.31 -9.95
N ALA A 17 13.92 -5.18 -9.13
CA ALA A 17 13.65 -5.18 -7.69
C ALA A 17 14.29 -4.00 -6.96
N ALA A 18 15.32 -3.36 -7.51
CA ALA A 18 15.97 -2.21 -6.87
C ALA A 18 15.03 -0.98 -6.83
N GLU A 19 14.31 -0.73 -7.92
CA GLU A 19 13.33 0.38 -8.04
C GLU A 19 12.15 0.20 -7.08
N ALA A 20 11.54 -0.99 -7.06
CA ALA A 20 10.48 -1.31 -6.10
C ALA A 20 10.96 -1.25 -4.64
N THR A 21 12.25 -1.48 -4.40
CA THR A 21 12.83 -1.39 -3.06
C THR A 21 13.04 0.06 -2.64
N GLU A 22 13.40 0.95 -3.56
CA GLU A 22 13.55 2.39 -3.31
C GLU A 22 12.20 3.03 -2.92
N ASP A 23 11.13 2.71 -3.65
CA ASP A 23 9.78 3.18 -3.35
C ASP A 23 9.28 2.71 -1.97
N LEU A 24 9.64 1.50 -1.55
CA LEU A 24 9.29 0.95 -0.23
C LEU A 24 10.13 1.54 0.92
N VAL A 25 11.32 2.05 0.62
CA VAL A 25 12.21 2.68 1.62
C VAL A 25 11.88 4.16 1.80
N ARG A 26 11.24 4.82 0.82
CA ARG A 26 10.77 6.20 0.97
C ARG A 26 9.70 6.26 2.05
N VAL A 27 10.05 6.89 3.17
CA VAL A 27 9.12 7.13 4.27
C VAL A 27 8.03 8.07 3.78
N ALA A 28 6.79 7.59 3.78
CA ALA A 28 5.64 8.43 3.49
C ALA A 28 5.54 9.53 4.56
N ARG A 29 5.41 10.79 4.14
CA ARG A 29 5.34 11.96 5.03
C ARG A 29 3.93 12.49 5.10
N LEU A 30 3.25 12.25 6.22
CA LEU A 30 1.97 12.92 6.47
C LEU A 30 2.20 14.39 6.85
N THR A 31 1.54 15.32 6.17
CA THR A 31 1.58 16.76 6.50
C THR A 31 0.19 17.37 6.52
N PHE A 32 -0.06 18.23 7.50
CA PHE A 32 -1.26 19.07 7.58
C PHE A 32 -0.86 20.47 7.15
N ARG A 33 -1.56 21.03 6.16
CA ARG A 33 -1.25 22.32 5.55
C ARG A 33 -2.43 23.29 5.66
N ILE A 34 -2.16 24.55 5.97
CA ILE A 34 -3.14 25.65 5.92
C ILE A 34 -2.52 26.77 5.08
N ASP A 35 -3.26 27.27 4.09
CA ASP A 35 -2.79 28.32 3.16
C ASP A 35 -1.42 27.96 2.52
N GLY A 36 -1.18 26.66 2.27
CA GLY A 36 0.06 26.12 1.71
C GLY A 36 1.22 25.91 2.70
N ASN A 37 1.09 26.35 3.95
CA ASN A 37 2.12 26.17 4.97
C ASN A 37 1.89 24.92 5.80
N VAL A 38 2.94 24.13 6.04
CA VAL A 38 2.89 22.94 6.91
C VAL A 38 2.74 23.40 8.37
N VAL A 39 1.64 22.99 9.00
CA VAL A 39 1.30 23.38 10.37
C VAL A 39 1.49 22.24 11.38
N LEU A 40 1.26 20.98 10.97
CA LEU A 40 1.55 19.75 11.71
C LEU A 40 2.07 18.66 10.76
N ASP A 41 2.72 17.64 11.32
CA ASP A 41 3.24 16.50 10.58
C ASP A 41 2.75 15.16 11.16
N GLY A 42 3.16 14.06 10.53
CA GLY A 42 2.84 12.70 10.95
C GLY A 42 3.39 12.31 12.33
N SER A 43 4.42 13.00 12.85
CA SER A 43 4.97 12.70 14.18
C SER A 43 4.04 13.16 15.31
N ASP A 44 3.16 14.12 15.03
CA ASP A 44 2.12 14.59 15.94
C ASP A 44 0.92 13.63 16.00
N LEU A 45 0.81 12.66 15.09
CA LEU A 45 -0.29 11.69 14.99
C LEU A 45 0.10 10.34 15.64
N VAL A 46 -0.68 9.89 16.60
CA VAL A 46 -0.54 8.54 17.21
C VAL A 46 -1.28 7.51 16.36
N ARG A 47 -2.54 7.79 16.00
CA ARG A 47 -3.38 6.88 15.20
C ARG A 47 -4.55 7.61 14.55
N ALA A 48 -4.92 7.20 13.34
CA ALA A 48 -6.19 7.55 12.68
C ALA A 48 -7.13 6.34 12.65
N GLU A 49 -8.42 6.58 12.89
CA GLU A 49 -9.46 5.55 12.96
C GLU A 49 -10.73 6.01 12.27
N ALA A 50 -11.26 5.18 11.38
CA ALA A 50 -12.60 5.37 10.84
C ALA A 50 -13.62 4.73 11.79
N THR A 51 -14.57 5.53 12.28
CA THR A 51 -15.61 5.08 13.22
C THR A 51 -16.94 5.74 12.90
N TYR A 52 -18.01 5.31 13.57
CA TYR A 52 -19.28 6.02 13.57
C TYR A 52 -19.36 6.94 14.78
N GLY A 53 -19.82 8.17 14.58
CA GLY A 53 -19.92 9.16 15.64
C GLY A 53 -20.45 10.50 15.14
N GLY A 54 -20.24 11.56 15.93
CA GLY A 54 -20.72 12.90 15.58
C GLY A 54 -22.24 13.04 15.61
N THR A 55 -22.73 14.05 14.89
CA THR A 55 -24.17 14.32 14.81
C THR A 55 -24.80 13.28 13.87
N TYR A 56 -25.86 12.60 14.31
CA TYR A 56 -26.57 11.56 13.55
C TYR A 56 -25.86 10.21 13.37
N ASN A 57 -24.83 9.89 14.16
CA ASN A 57 -24.11 8.61 14.08
C ASN A 57 -23.56 8.35 12.65
N ALA A 58 -22.99 9.39 12.04
CA ALA A 58 -22.43 9.34 10.71
C ALA A 58 -21.01 8.74 10.71
N PRO A 59 -20.52 8.22 9.57
CA PRO A 59 -19.11 7.87 9.41
C PRO A 59 -18.22 9.11 9.63
N ILE A 60 -17.27 8.98 10.55
CA ILE A 60 -16.29 10.02 10.89
C ILE A 60 -14.87 9.45 10.89
N LEU A 61 -13.89 10.32 10.70
CA LEU A 61 -12.48 9.99 10.86
C LEU A 61 -11.98 10.61 12.17
N GLN A 62 -11.71 9.77 13.17
CA GLN A 62 -11.16 10.17 14.45
C GLN A 62 -9.63 10.08 14.41
N LEU A 63 -8.97 11.18 14.74
CA LEU A 63 -7.53 11.25 14.88
C LEU A 63 -7.19 11.25 16.37
N ASN A 64 -6.16 10.50 16.75
CA ASN A 64 -5.55 10.54 18.07
C ASN A 64 -4.17 11.17 17.92
N LEU A 65 -3.98 12.35 18.48
CA LEU A 65 -2.71 13.09 18.46
C LEU A 65 -1.89 12.78 19.71
N THR A 66 -0.59 13.07 19.63
CA THR A 66 0.29 13.06 20.79
C THR A 66 -0.07 14.21 21.75
N ASN A 67 0.42 14.19 22.99
CA ASN A 67 0.17 15.27 23.94
C ASN A 67 0.70 16.63 23.44
N GLU A 68 1.84 16.65 22.76
CA GLU A 68 2.43 17.86 22.18
C GLU A 68 1.68 18.28 20.92
N GLY A 69 1.41 17.32 20.03
CA GLY A 69 0.63 17.53 18.80
C GLY A 69 -0.77 18.07 19.08
N GLY A 70 -1.45 17.56 20.10
CA GLY A 70 -2.76 18.03 20.53
C GLY A 70 -2.77 19.49 20.99
N LYS A 71 -1.76 19.93 21.76
CA LYS A 71 -1.64 21.35 22.18
C LYS A 71 -1.35 22.28 21.01
N ARG A 72 -0.49 21.85 20.08
CA ARG A 72 -0.22 22.59 18.84
C ARG A 72 -1.47 22.67 17.98
N PHE A 73 -2.16 21.56 17.79
CA PHE A 73 -3.40 21.47 17.02
C PHE A 73 -4.49 22.39 17.59
N GLU A 74 -4.63 22.44 18.92
CA GLU A 74 -5.55 23.34 19.61
C GLU A 74 -5.22 24.82 19.34
N THR A 75 -3.93 25.17 19.34
CA THR A 75 -3.48 26.55 19.07
C THR A 75 -3.72 26.92 17.61
N ILE A 76 -3.38 26.03 16.67
CA ILE A 76 -3.52 26.22 15.23
C ILE A 76 -5.00 26.35 14.85
N THR A 77 -5.86 25.44 15.32
CA THR A 77 -7.30 25.48 15.03
C THR A 77 -7.97 26.72 15.63
N GLY A 78 -7.56 27.15 16.83
CA GLY A 78 -8.07 28.37 17.44
C GLY A 78 -7.74 29.66 16.66
N GLN A 79 -6.62 29.70 15.95
CA GLN A 79 -6.21 30.86 15.13
C GLN A 79 -6.74 30.82 13.68
N ASN A 80 -7.21 29.65 13.23
CA ASN A 80 -7.58 29.40 11.83
C ASN A 80 -9.03 28.90 11.69
N VAL A 81 -9.92 29.34 12.58
CA VAL A 81 -11.36 29.03 12.48
C VAL A 81 -11.92 29.54 11.16
N ASN A 82 -12.78 28.74 10.53
CA ASN A 82 -13.35 28.91 9.18
C ASN A 82 -12.35 28.81 8.03
N LYS A 83 -11.10 28.39 8.27
CA LYS A 83 -10.15 28.08 7.20
C LYS A 83 -10.16 26.60 6.85
N SER A 84 -9.72 26.32 5.63
CA SER A 84 -9.52 24.96 5.14
C SER A 84 -8.13 24.44 5.51
N MET A 85 -8.09 23.21 6.01
CA MET A 85 -6.88 22.46 6.31
C MET A 85 -6.78 21.28 5.34
N GLY A 86 -5.75 21.29 4.51
CA GLY A 86 -5.43 20.18 3.63
C GLY A 86 -4.57 19.14 4.35
N ILE A 87 -4.85 17.87 4.11
CA ILE A 87 -4.08 16.75 4.63
C ILE A 87 -3.45 16.04 3.44
N TYR A 88 -2.12 15.95 3.47
CA TYR A 88 -1.30 15.45 2.37
C TYR A 88 -0.46 14.28 2.85
N LEU A 89 -0.33 13.28 1.98
CA LEU A 89 0.66 12.23 2.11
C LEU A 89 1.70 12.44 1.01
N ASP A 90 2.93 12.76 1.43
CA ASP A 90 3.96 13.31 0.57
C ASP A 90 3.47 14.61 -0.11
N GLU A 91 3.26 14.59 -1.44
CA GLU A 91 2.68 15.69 -2.22
C GLU A 91 1.29 15.35 -2.80
N GLU A 92 0.72 14.20 -2.44
CA GLU A 92 -0.62 13.82 -2.84
C GLU A 92 -1.64 14.33 -1.81
N SER A 93 -2.65 15.06 -2.30
CA SER A 93 -3.75 15.54 -1.46
C SER A 93 -4.67 14.37 -1.09
N LEU A 94 -4.68 13.96 0.18
CA LEU A 94 -5.62 12.94 0.65
C LEU A 94 -7.02 13.50 0.80
N MET A 95 -7.14 14.64 1.47
CA MET A 95 -8.42 15.29 1.75
C MET A 95 -8.23 16.74 2.22
N GLU A 96 -9.33 17.47 2.23
CA GLU A 96 -9.40 18.83 2.74
C GLU A 96 -10.58 18.95 3.70
N ALA A 97 -10.36 19.58 4.85
CA ALA A 97 -11.37 19.73 5.90
C ALA A 97 -11.41 21.16 6.41
N VAL A 98 -12.62 21.67 6.67
CA VAL A 98 -12.81 23.02 7.21
C VAL A 98 -12.75 23.00 8.73
N ILE A 99 -11.94 23.88 9.31
CA ILE A 99 -11.84 24.07 10.77
C ILE A 99 -13.08 24.86 11.22
N ARG A 100 -14.05 24.19 11.83
CA ARG A 100 -15.30 24.84 12.29
C ARG A 100 -15.16 25.55 13.63
N GLU A 101 -14.31 25.02 14.50
CA GLU A 101 -14.10 25.53 15.85
C GLU A 101 -12.70 25.19 16.35
N LYS A 102 -12.34 25.74 17.51
CA LYS A 102 -11.11 25.38 18.22
C LYS A 102 -11.24 23.96 18.76
N ILE A 103 -10.35 23.06 18.34
CA ILE A 103 -10.40 21.64 18.73
C ILE A 103 -9.34 21.36 19.79
N GLY A 104 -9.79 21.18 21.03
CA GLY A 104 -8.94 20.80 22.17
C GLY A 104 -8.94 19.29 22.45
N GLY A 105 -8.06 18.85 23.34
CA GLY A 105 -8.08 17.49 23.90
C GLY A 105 -7.38 16.41 23.07
N GLY A 106 -6.71 16.78 21.97
CA GLY A 106 -5.84 15.88 21.19
C GLY A 106 -6.56 14.77 20.43
N LYS A 107 -7.89 14.82 20.35
CA LYS A 107 -8.70 13.83 19.60
C LYS A 107 -9.61 14.49 18.56
N PRO A 108 -9.05 15.15 17.52
CA PRO A 108 -9.87 15.78 16.51
C PRO A 108 -10.72 14.76 15.74
N ILE A 109 -11.93 15.18 15.41
CA ILE A 109 -12.88 14.42 14.60
C ILE A 109 -13.08 15.18 13.29
N ILE A 110 -12.88 14.50 12.17
CA ILE A 110 -13.19 15.01 10.84
C ILE A 110 -14.53 14.41 10.42
N ASP A 111 -15.53 15.28 10.31
CA ASP A 111 -16.89 14.92 9.90
C ASP A 111 -17.14 15.35 8.45
N PHE A 112 -17.58 14.39 7.64
CA PHE A 112 -17.93 14.57 6.23
C PHE A 112 -19.44 14.74 6.02
N ASN A 113 -20.23 14.95 7.08
CA ASN A 113 -21.69 15.02 7.08
C ASN A 113 -22.35 13.79 6.43
N GLY A 114 -21.74 12.61 6.57
CA GLY A 114 -22.22 11.37 5.95
C GLY A 114 -22.08 11.31 4.42
N SER A 115 -21.38 12.25 3.78
CA SER A 115 -21.15 12.21 2.33
C SER A 115 -20.22 11.08 1.86
N ARG A 116 -19.47 10.49 2.79
CA ARG A 116 -18.47 9.44 2.51
C ARG A 116 -18.85 8.14 3.24
N PRO A 117 -18.79 6.98 2.58
CA PRO A 117 -18.99 5.69 3.24
C PRO A 117 -17.83 5.38 4.19
N ILE A 118 -18.10 4.59 5.23
CA ILE A 118 -17.09 4.21 6.23
C ILE A 118 -15.89 3.48 5.63
N ASP A 119 -16.10 2.69 4.56
CA ASP A 119 -15.04 1.92 3.93
C ASP A 119 -14.01 2.82 3.24
N GLU A 120 -14.44 3.96 2.71
CA GLU A 120 -13.54 4.97 2.16
C GLU A 120 -12.73 5.64 3.28
N LEU A 121 -13.37 5.95 4.42
CA LEU A 121 -12.67 6.50 5.58
C LEU A 121 -11.64 5.53 6.16
N LYS A 122 -11.89 4.21 6.10
CA LYS A 122 -10.89 3.20 6.51
C LYS A 122 -9.64 3.27 5.64
N VAL A 123 -9.78 3.49 4.33
CA VAL A 123 -8.63 3.66 3.42
C VAL A 123 -7.83 4.89 3.82
N TYR A 124 -8.49 6.01 4.08
CA TYR A 124 -7.81 7.22 4.57
C TYR A 124 -7.12 7.01 5.91
N ALA A 125 -7.75 6.31 6.85
CA ALA A 125 -7.14 5.98 8.14
C ALA A 125 -5.86 5.16 7.96
N ILE A 126 -5.86 4.17 7.07
CA ILE A 126 -4.66 3.36 6.76
C ILE A 126 -3.54 4.24 6.17
N GLN A 127 -3.86 5.11 5.23
CA GLN A 127 -2.90 6.02 4.60
C GLN A 127 -2.30 7.04 5.59
N MET A 128 -3.12 7.61 6.47
CA MET A 128 -2.64 8.50 7.53
C MET A 128 -1.75 7.76 8.52
N ASN A 129 -2.13 6.53 8.91
CA ASN A 129 -1.32 5.70 9.79
C ASN A 129 0.03 5.34 9.13
N SER A 130 0.07 5.06 7.83
CA SER A 130 1.34 4.76 7.14
C SER A 130 2.28 5.96 7.08
N GLY A 131 1.75 7.17 6.96
CA GLY A 131 2.54 8.42 6.97
C GLY A 131 2.94 8.93 8.36
N ALA A 132 2.38 8.33 9.42
CA ALA A 132 2.70 8.62 10.82
C ALA A 132 3.69 7.60 11.42
N LEU A 133 4.02 6.52 10.71
CA LEU A 133 4.94 5.49 11.20
C LEU A 133 6.37 6.06 11.32
N PRO A 134 6.94 6.17 12.53
CA PRO A 134 8.28 6.72 12.75
C PRO A 134 9.39 5.69 12.51
N VAL A 135 9.11 4.60 11.78
CA VAL A 135 10.02 3.46 11.68
C VAL A 135 10.76 3.50 10.35
N PRO A 136 12.07 3.81 10.34
CA PRO A 136 12.87 3.67 9.13
C PRO A 136 12.96 2.18 8.77
N LEU A 137 12.27 1.78 7.71
CA LEU A 137 12.35 0.43 7.17
C LEU A 137 13.74 0.24 6.55
N ARG A 138 14.44 -0.82 6.94
CA ARG A 138 15.70 -1.24 6.32
C ARG A 138 15.49 -2.56 5.62
N VAL A 139 15.91 -2.64 4.36
CA VAL A 139 15.81 -3.86 3.57
C VAL A 139 16.91 -4.81 4.03
N ILE A 140 16.51 -5.89 4.69
CA ILE A 140 17.42 -6.89 5.24
C ILE A 140 17.76 -8.00 4.23
N ALA A 141 16.90 -8.23 3.24
CA ALA A 141 17.11 -9.18 2.15
C ALA A 141 16.16 -8.86 1.00
N SER A 142 16.70 -8.77 -0.21
CA SER A 142 15.93 -8.73 -1.46
C SER A 142 16.35 -9.92 -2.31
N SER A 143 15.40 -10.75 -2.72
CA SER A 143 15.66 -11.85 -3.65
C SER A 143 14.81 -11.67 -4.88
N THR A 144 15.46 -11.26 -5.97
CA THR A 144 14.86 -11.31 -7.30
C THR A 144 15.02 -12.72 -7.82
N VAL A 145 13.92 -13.46 -7.95
CA VAL A 145 13.95 -14.67 -8.77
C VAL A 145 13.98 -14.19 -10.21
N GLY A 146 15.17 -14.17 -10.81
CA GLY A 146 15.35 -13.68 -12.16
C GLY A 146 14.47 -14.48 -13.14
N PRO A 147 13.70 -13.82 -14.02
CA PRO A 147 12.89 -14.50 -15.04
C PRO A 147 13.74 -15.32 -16.02
N THR A 148 15.07 -15.19 -15.98
CA THR A 148 16.03 -15.97 -16.78
C THR A 148 16.00 -17.46 -16.46
N LEU A 149 15.94 -17.87 -15.18
CA LEU A 149 15.85 -19.30 -14.84
C LEU A 149 14.53 -19.92 -15.32
N GLY A 150 13.42 -19.16 -15.27
CA GLY A 150 12.13 -19.62 -15.78
C GLY A 150 12.09 -19.71 -17.31
N LYS A 151 12.61 -18.70 -18.01
CA LYS A 151 12.65 -18.69 -19.49
C LYS A 151 13.53 -19.81 -20.04
N GLU A 152 14.67 -20.06 -19.42
CA GLU A 152 15.58 -21.14 -19.81
C GLU A 152 14.96 -22.51 -19.51
N ALA A 153 14.35 -22.70 -18.33
CA ALA A 153 13.62 -23.92 -18.00
C ALA A 153 12.45 -24.19 -18.96
N ILE A 154 11.70 -23.15 -19.35
CA ILE A 154 10.60 -23.25 -20.34
C ILE A 154 11.15 -23.67 -21.70
N ASN A 155 12.21 -23.01 -22.19
CA ASN A 155 12.79 -23.33 -23.50
C ASN A 155 13.37 -24.75 -23.55
N SER A 156 14.10 -25.15 -22.51
CA SER A 156 14.61 -26.53 -22.38
C SER A 156 13.49 -27.56 -22.28
N SER A 157 12.40 -27.25 -21.57
CA SER A 157 11.23 -28.15 -21.47
C SER A 157 10.50 -28.31 -22.79
N ILE A 158 10.34 -27.22 -23.56
CA ILE A 158 9.74 -27.25 -24.90
C ILE A 158 10.61 -28.09 -25.83
N MET A 159 11.93 -27.86 -25.85
CA MET A 159 12.84 -28.60 -26.71
C MET A 159 12.88 -30.09 -26.35
N ALA A 160 12.95 -30.42 -25.04
CA ALA A 160 12.89 -31.80 -24.56
C ALA A 160 11.54 -32.46 -24.91
N GLY A 161 10.43 -31.72 -24.82
CA GLY A 161 9.10 -32.20 -25.21
C GLY A 161 9.00 -32.53 -26.70
N ILE A 162 9.56 -31.67 -27.58
CA ILE A 162 9.60 -31.92 -29.02
C ILE A 162 10.42 -33.17 -29.34
N ILE A 163 11.62 -33.29 -28.76
CA ILE A 163 12.49 -34.45 -28.98
C ILE A 163 11.82 -35.74 -28.47
N GLY A 164 11.18 -35.70 -27.30
CA GLY A 164 10.45 -36.84 -26.74
C GLY A 164 9.28 -37.26 -27.63
N LEU A 165 8.49 -36.31 -28.13
CA LEU A 165 7.39 -36.57 -29.04
C LEU A 165 7.87 -37.22 -30.36
N LEU A 166 8.96 -36.70 -30.93
CA LEU A 166 9.57 -37.28 -32.14
C LEU A 166 10.09 -38.70 -31.91
N LEU A 167 10.69 -38.98 -30.76
CA LEU A 167 11.13 -40.33 -30.40
C LEU A 167 9.96 -41.32 -30.26
N VAL A 168 8.84 -40.89 -29.67
CA VAL A 168 7.62 -41.71 -29.58
C VAL A 168 7.07 -42.03 -30.97
N PHE A 169 6.99 -41.03 -31.86
CA PHE A 169 6.56 -41.26 -33.25
C PHE A 169 7.52 -42.19 -34.01
N ALA A 170 8.83 -42.01 -33.88
CA ALA A 170 9.82 -42.88 -34.50
C ALA A 170 9.70 -44.33 -34.01
N PHE A 171 9.50 -44.53 -32.70
CA PHE A 171 9.28 -45.85 -32.10
C PHE A 171 8.00 -46.51 -32.64
N MET A 172 6.89 -45.77 -32.71
CA MET A 172 5.62 -46.27 -33.26
C MET A 172 5.78 -46.72 -34.72
N ILE A 173 6.47 -45.95 -35.56
CA ILE A 173 6.69 -46.29 -36.97
C ILE A 173 7.57 -47.55 -37.11
N PHE A 174 8.61 -47.69 -36.28
CA PHE A 174 9.57 -48.80 -36.40
C PHE A 174 9.00 -50.13 -35.90
N PHE A 175 8.31 -50.14 -34.77
CA PHE A 175 7.75 -51.36 -34.17
C PHE A 175 6.40 -51.78 -34.76
N TYR A 176 5.53 -50.83 -35.14
CA TYR A 176 4.16 -51.11 -35.60
C TYR A 176 3.99 -51.02 -37.13
N LYS A 177 5.03 -51.25 -37.94
CA LYS A 177 4.97 -51.18 -39.43
C LYS A 177 3.58 -51.53 -40.02
N VAL A 178 3.02 -50.60 -40.79
CA VAL A 178 1.70 -50.58 -41.47
C VAL A 178 0.48 -50.19 -40.61
N PRO A 179 0.13 -50.79 -39.44
CA PRO A 179 -0.91 -50.20 -38.58
C PRO A 179 -0.47 -48.91 -37.88
N GLY A 180 0.83 -48.69 -37.68
CA GLY A 180 1.36 -47.52 -36.96
C GLY A 180 1.16 -46.18 -37.70
N ALA A 181 1.12 -46.19 -39.03
CA ALA A 181 0.91 -44.98 -39.84
C ALA A 181 -0.53 -44.44 -39.76
N LEU A 182 -1.51 -45.30 -39.44
CA LEU A 182 -2.91 -44.88 -39.23
C LEU A 182 -3.18 -44.37 -37.80
N ALA A 183 -2.31 -44.64 -36.83
CA ALA A 183 -2.47 -44.15 -35.46
C ALA A 183 -1.82 -42.76 -35.22
N SER A 184 -0.90 -42.36 -36.10
CA SER A 184 -0.16 -41.09 -36.01
C SER A 184 -0.67 -40.00 -36.97
N ALA A 185 -1.81 -40.21 -37.63
CA ALA A 185 -2.52 -39.24 -38.47
C ALA A 185 -3.82 -38.79 -37.80
#